data_AF-A0A8H7C8I0-F1
#
_entry.id   AF-A0A8H7C8I0-F1
#
_cell.length_a   1.000
_cell.length_b   1.000
_cell.length_c   1.000
_cell.angle_alpha   90.00
_cell.angle_beta   90.00
_cell.angle_gamma   90.00
#
_symmetry.space_group_name_H-M   'P 1'
#
loop_
_entity.id
_entity.type
_entity.pdbx_description
1 polymer ?
#
loop_
_entity_poly.entity_id
_entity_poly.type
_entity_poly.pdbx_seq_one_letter_code
_entity_poly.pdbx_strand_id
1 'polypeptide(L)'
;MVNWVSMLLVLGKHPHQGQQIVLTEVVNNAATGRSIVAGKASFPEMSPILYGASQLIYSYRGHQVVDHGGNILGFSSSVARLPNDNLGIVILNNDWNANSAIAAVKWRLVDEIVIRATSPSSPLVDWVSRYKEIDRRQSKQAKFLLLDHVILLFRACRFLSLCARPIAVHHTDN
;
A
#
# COMPACT_ATOMS: atom_id res chain seq x y z
N MET A 1 -9.75 -12.98 12.26
CA MET A 1 -9.60 -11.56 11.91
C MET A 1 -10.81 -10.71 12.30
N VAL A 2 -12.05 -11.10 11.96
CA VAL A 2 -13.25 -10.26 12.24
C VAL A 2 -13.40 -9.89 13.72
N ASN A 3 -13.34 -10.85 14.65
CA ASN A 3 -13.44 -10.53 16.10
C ASN A 3 -12.38 -9.54 16.59
N TRP A 4 -11.17 -9.61 16.04
CA TRP A 4 -10.09 -8.68 16.38
C TRP A 4 -10.38 -7.27 15.86
N VAL A 5 -10.81 -7.13 14.60
CA VAL A 5 -11.19 -5.82 14.05
C VAL A 5 -12.39 -5.24 14.77
N SER A 6 -13.41 -6.06 15.06
CA SER A 6 -14.58 -5.63 15.82
C SER A 6 -14.18 -5.17 17.23
N MET A 7 -13.27 -5.87 17.91
CA MET A 7 -12.73 -5.43 19.21
C MET A 7 -12.05 -4.07 19.12
N LEU A 8 -11.28 -3.80 18.06
CA LEU A 8 -10.66 -2.48 17.85
C LEU A 8 -11.70 -1.39 17.57
N LEU A 9 -12.79 -1.70 16.85
CA LEU A 9 -13.90 -0.76 16.61
C LEU A 9 -14.62 -0.41 17.91
N VAL A 10 -14.84 -1.39 18.79
CA VAL A 10 -15.46 -1.17 20.11
C VAL A 10 -14.44 -0.86 21.21
N LEU A 11 -13.35 -0.19 20.83
CA LEU A 11 -12.36 0.38 21.76
C LEU A 11 -11.80 -0.62 22.78
N GLY A 12 -11.48 -1.83 22.32
CA GLY A 12 -10.80 -2.83 23.14
C GLY A 12 -11.71 -3.86 23.82
N LYS A 13 -13.03 -3.77 23.64
CA LYS A 13 -14.00 -4.70 24.23
C LYS A 13 -14.25 -5.92 23.34
N HIS A 14 -14.56 -7.06 23.95
CA HIS A 14 -15.05 -8.22 23.21
C HIS A 14 -16.40 -7.87 22.55
N PRO A 15 -16.54 -8.04 21.22
CA PRO A 15 -17.68 -7.48 20.47
C PRO A 15 -19.05 -8.03 20.88
N HIS A 16 -19.11 -9.23 21.47
CA HIS A 16 -20.36 -9.87 21.89
C HIS A 16 -20.57 -9.92 23.41
N GLN A 17 -19.48 -9.85 24.18
CA GLN A 17 -19.51 -10.08 25.63
C GLN A 17 -19.33 -8.77 26.41
N GLY A 18 -18.85 -7.70 25.77
CA GLY A 18 -18.60 -6.41 26.42
C GLY A 18 -17.39 -6.39 27.37
N GLN A 19 -16.76 -7.53 27.64
CA GLN A 19 -15.55 -7.61 28.47
C GLN A 19 -14.41 -6.78 27.86
N GLN A 20 -13.73 -5.98 28.68
CA GLN A 20 -12.54 -5.25 28.25
C GLN A 20 -11.37 -6.22 28.07
N ILE A 21 -10.83 -6.33 26.85
CA ILE A 21 -9.69 -7.21 26.52
C ILE A 21 -8.40 -6.39 26.41
N VAL A 22 -8.46 -5.21 25.77
CA VAL A 22 -7.35 -4.27 25.62
C VAL A 22 -7.82 -2.92 26.11
N LEU A 23 -7.04 -2.17 26.90
CA LEU A 23 -7.47 -0.84 27.37
C LEU A 23 -7.77 0.11 26.20
N THR A 24 -8.82 0.93 26.32
CA THR A 24 -9.20 1.94 25.31
C THR A 24 -8.04 2.87 24.95
N GLU A 25 -7.25 3.29 25.94
CA GLU A 25 -6.09 4.13 25.73
C GLU A 25 -5.02 3.46 24.86
N VAL A 26 -4.80 2.16 25.02
CA VAL A 26 -3.84 1.40 24.21
C VAL A 26 -4.31 1.32 22.76
N VAL A 27 -5.61 1.07 22.53
CA VAL A 27 -6.19 1.07 21.17
C VAL A 27 -6.04 2.44 20.51
N ASN A 28 -6.36 3.51 21.24
CA ASN A 28 -6.26 4.88 20.73
C ASN A 28 -4.81 5.30 20.46
N ASN A 29 -3.88 4.96 21.36
CA ASN A 29 -2.47 5.25 21.18
C ASN A 29 -1.91 4.53 19.95
N ALA A 30 -2.27 3.26 19.75
CA ALA A 30 -1.88 2.53 18.54
C ALA A 30 -2.42 3.16 17.25
N ALA A 31 -3.62 3.74 17.31
CA ALA A 31 -4.29 4.46 16.23
C ALA A 31 -3.89 5.95 16.11
N THR A 32 -2.89 6.43 16.86
CA THR A 32 -2.46 7.82 16.83
C THR A 32 -1.27 7.98 15.90
N GLY A 33 -1.35 8.91 14.96
CA GLY A 33 -0.22 9.24 14.07
C GLY A 33 0.96 9.82 14.86
N ARG A 34 2.13 9.19 14.75
CA ARG A 34 3.39 9.59 15.40
C ARG A 34 4.45 10.05 14.41
N SER A 35 4.38 9.59 13.17
CA SER A 35 5.26 10.02 12.08
C SER A 35 4.50 10.16 10.78
N ILE A 36 5.12 10.84 9.81
CA ILE A 36 4.56 11.03 8.46
C ILE A 36 5.18 9.98 7.54
N VAL A 37 4.35 9.17 6.89
CA VAL A 37 4.77 8.23 5.84
C VAL A 37 4.79 8.93 4.49
N ALA A 38 3.73 9.69 4.20
CA ALA A 38 3.59 10.46 2.98
C ALA A 38 2.98 11.83 3.32
N GLY A 39 3.78 12.89 3.19
CA GLY A 39 3.34 14.26 3.50
C GLY A 39 2.41 14.87 2.45
N LYS A 40 2.28 14.22 1.29
CA LYS A 40 1.37 14.63 0.21
C LYS A 40 0.38 13.49 -0.06
N ALA A 41 -0.90 13.85 -0.20
CA ALA A 41 -1.93 12.91 -0.58
C ALA A 41 -1.71 12.37 -1.99
N SER A 42 -1.92 11.06 -2.18
CA SER A 42 -1.81 10.41 -3.48
C SER A 42 -2.97 10.77 -4.41
N PHE A 43 -4.14 11.10 -3.85
CA PHE A 43 -5.34 11.51 -4.58
C PHE A 43 -6.04 12.68 -3.87
N PRO A 44 -6.80 13.53 -4.59
CA PRO A 44 -7.50 14.67 -4.00
C PRO A 44 -8.45 14.30 -2.85
N GLU A 45 -9.03 13.10 -2.91
CA GLU A 45 -9.95 12.59 -1.90
C GLU A 45 -9.27 11.93 -0.69
N MET A 46 -7.93 11.94 -0.62
CA MET A 46 -7.18 11.39 0.51
C MET A 46 -6.43 12.49 1.26
N SER A 47 -6.12 12.24 2.53
CA SER A 47 -5.13 13.05 3.25
C SER A 47 -3.71 12.51 3.06
N PRO A 48 -2.68 13.25 3.53
CA PRO A 48 -1.39 12.67 3.90
C PRO A 48 -1.55 11.43 4.78
N ILE A 49 -0.54 10.56 4.74
CA ILE A 49 -0.53 9.29 5.48
C ILE A 49 0.42 9.42 6.67
N LEU A 50 -0.11 9.13 7.85
CA LEU A 50 0.62 9.06 9.11
C LEU A 50 0.84 7.59 9.51
N TYR A 51 1.79 7.36 10.41
CA TYR A 51 2.05 6.06 11.01
C TYR A 51 1.94 6.12 12.54
N GLY A 52 1.19 5.18 13.12
CA GLY A 52 1.09 4.96 14.56
C GLY A 52 1.86 3.72 14.99
N ALA A 53 1.38 3.01 16.00
CA ALA A 53 1.98 1.74 16.42
C ALA A 53 1.57 0.62 15.45
N SER A 54 2.32 0.49 14.36
CA SER A 54 2.05 -0.47 13.28
C SER A 54 0.69 -0.31 12.61
N GLN A 55 0.24 0.94 12.44
CA GLN A 55 -1.02 1.27 11.76
C GLN A 55 -0.80 2.51 10.90
N LEU A 56 -1.28 2.47 9.66
CA LEU A 56 -1.39 3.64 8.79
C LEU A 56 -2.65 4.40 9.20
N ILE A 57 -2.54 5.72 9.35
CA ILE A 57 -3.66 6.60 9.70
C ILE A 57 -3.75 7.72 8.67
N TYR A 58 -4.92 7.86 8.09
CA TYR A 58 -5.22 8.87 7.08
C TYR A 58 -6.73 9.08 7.02
N SER A 59 -7.19 9.90 6.08
CA SER A 59 -8.61 10.05 5.79
C SER A 59 -8.91 9.80 4.32
N TYR A 60 -10.10 9.30 4.08
CA TYR A 60 -10.70 9.14 2.77
C TYR A 60 -12.00 9.95 2.74
N ARG A 61 -12.03 11.02 1.93
CA ARG A 61 -13.20 11.90 1.78
C ARG A 61 -13.70 12.45 3.12
N GLY A 62 -12.78 12.77 4.03
CA GLY A 62 -13.09 13.27 5.38
C GLY A 62 -13.35 12.19 6.43
N HIS A 63 -13.45 10.91 6.03
CA HIS A 63 -13.62 9.79 6.97
C HIS A 63 -12.27 9.25 7.42
N GLN A 64 -12.06 9.14 8.73
CA GLN A 64 -10.82 8.60 9.28
C GLN A 64 -10.68 7.12 8.93
N VAL A 65 -9.52 6.74 8.41
CA VAL A 65 -9.14 5.37 8.10
C VAL A 65 -7.93 4.99 8.93
N VAL A 66 -8.01 3.83 9.58
CA VAL A 66 -6.87 3.18 10.21
C VAL A 66 -6.65 1.82 9.55
N ASP A 67 -5.46 1.59 9.01
CA ASP A 67 -5.20 0.55 8.03
C ASP A 67 -3.87 -0.16 8.28
N HIS A 68 -3.76 -1.39 7.80
CA HIS A 68 -2.51 -2.11 7.70
C HIS A 68 -2.57 -3.13 6.55
N GLY A 69 -1.53 -3.16 5.73
CA GLY A 69 -1.36 -4.17 4.68
C GLY A 69 -0.54 -5.35 5.17
N GLY A 70 -0.55 -6.45 4.43
CA GLY A 70 0.35 -7.58 4.66
C GLY A 70 0.64 -8.27 3.34
N ASN A 71 1.91 -8.60 3.09
CA ASN A 71 2.32 -9.33 1.90
C ASN A 71 3.41 -10.35 2.26
N ILE A 72 3.16 -11.61 1.96
CA ILE A 72 4.12 -12.73 2.06
C ILE A 72 4.03 -13.52 0.76
N LEU A 73 5.04 -14.33 0.41
CA LEU A 73 5.07 -15.01 -0.89
C LEU A 73 3.76 -15.77 -1.17
N GLY A 74 3.05 -15.37 -2.22
CA GLY A 74 1.77 -15.96 -2.62
C GLY A 74 0.53 -15.49 -1.85
N PHE A 75 0.64 -14.57 -0.88
CA PHE A 75 -0.50 -14.06 -0.13
C PHE A 75 -0.41 -12.56 0.15
N SER A 76 -1.51 -11.87 -0.06
CA SER A 76 -1.68 -10.45 0.24
C SER A 76 -2.92 -10.21 1.10
N SER A 77 -2.89 -9.15 1.90
CA SER A 77 -3.97 -8.80 2.83
C SER A 77 -4.05 -7.30 3.07
N SER A 78 -5.24 -6.84 3.42
CA SER A 78 -5.47 -5.50 3.96
C SER A 78 -6.51 -5.59 5.07
N VAL A 79 -6.23 -4.91 6.18
CA VAL A 79 -7.15 -4.72 7.27
C VAL A 79 -7.31 -3.24 7.51
N ALA A 80 -8.53 -2.74 7.32
CA ALA A 80 -8.86 -1.35 7.53
C ALA A 80 -10.07 -1.21 8.44
N ARG A 81 -10.11 -0.13 9.21
CA ARG A 81 -11.28 0.25 10.00
C ARG A 81 -11.51 1.76 9.91
N LEU A 82 -12.77 2.14 9.82
CA LEU A 82 -13.23 3.51 9.90
C LEU A 82 -13.94 3.66 11.25
N PRO A 83 -13.21 4.06 12.31
CA PRO A 83 -13.73 4.00 13.68
C PRO A 83 -14.97 4.88 13.88
N ASN A 84 -15.03 6.04 13.21
CA ASN A 84 -16.16 6.97 13.32
C ASN A 84 -17.39 6.51 12.53
N ASP A 85 -17.22 5.58 11.60
CA ASP A 85 -18.28 5.04 10.74
C ASP A 85 -18.68 3.60 11.14
N ASN A 86 -18.08 3.07 12.23
CA ASN A 86 -18.28 1.72 12.72
C ASN A 86 -18.12 0.63 11.63
N LEU A 87 -17.17 0.81 10.72
CA LEU A 87 -16.91 -0.10 9.60
C LEU A 87 -15.54 -0.75 9.74
N GLY A 88 -15.51 -2.08 9.67
CA GLY A 88 -14.28 -2.88 9.61
C GLY A 88 -14.23 -3.68 8.30
N ILE A 89 -13.09 -3.65 7.63
CA ILE A 89 -12.85 -4.33 6.36
C ILE A 89 -11.61 -5.22 6.50
N VAL A 90 -11.76 -6.50 6.15
CA VAL A 90 -10.66 -7.46 6.06
C VAL A 90 -10.70 -8.09 4.68
N ILE A 91 -9.63 -7.94 3.92
CA ILE A 91 -9.48 -8.54 2.59
C ILE A 91 -8.24 -9.45 2.65
N LEU A 92 -8.41 -10.70 2.26
CA LEU A 92 -7.37 -11.70 2.18
C LEU A 92 -7.33 -12.24 0.76
N ASN A 93 -6.14 -12.44 0.21
CA ASN A 93 -5.96 -12.91 -1.15
C ASN A 93 -4.74 -13.83 -1.27
N ASN A 94 -4.83 -14.82 -2.13
CA ASN A 94 -3.79 -15.85 -2.37
C ASN A 94 -3.00 -15.61 -3.67
N ASP A 95 -2.88 -14.34 -4.07
CA ASP A 95 -1.98 -13.88 -5.11
C ASP A 95 -1.06 -12.81 -4.52
N TRP A 96 0.22 -12.91 -4.89
CA TRP A 96 1.27 -11.96 -4.53
C TRP A 96 1.03 -10.58 -5.16
N ASN A 97 0.44 -10.51 -6.35
CA ASN A 97 0.29 -9.28 -7.12
C ASN A 97 -1.13 -8.69 -7.10
N ALA A 98 -1.77 -8.71 -5.94
CA ALA A 98 -3.16 -8.25 -5.81
C ALA A 98 -3.35 -6.95 -5.05
N ASN A 99 -2.28 -6.22 -4.70
CA ASN A 99 -2.38 -4.99 -3.91
C ASN A 99 -3.34 -3.96 -4.52
N SER A 100 -3.29 -3.78 -5.84
CA SER A 100 -4.18 -2.89 -6.58
C SER A 100 -5.63 -3.36 -6.56
N ALA A 101 -5.88 -4.67 -6.71
CA ALA A 101 -7.22 -5.23 -6.63
C ALA A 101 -7.80 -5.12 -5.20
N ILE A 102 -7.00 -5.44 -4.18
CA ILE A 102 -7.36 -5.31 -2.76
C ILE A 102 -7.73 -3.85 -2.44
N ALA A 103 -6.90 -2.90 -2.88
CA ALA A 103 -7.17 -1.49 -2.66
C ALA A 103 -8.45 -1.02 -3.38
N ALA A 104 -8.66 -1.46 -4.63
CA ALA A 104 -9.88 -1.15 -5.38
C ALA A 104 -11.14 -1.67 -4.69
N VAL A 105 -11.12 -2.92 -4.21
CA VAL A 105 -12.23 -3.52 -3.46
C VAL A 105 -12.47 -2.77 -2.15
N LYS A 106 -11.43 -2.46 -1.38
CA LYS A 106 -11.55 -1.70 -0.13
C LYS A 106 -12.26 -0.37 -0.36
N TRP A 107 -11.80 0.42 -1.32
CA TRP A 107 -12.40 1.73 -1.58
C TRP A 107 -13.80 1.64 -2.18
N ARG A 108 -14.06 0.64 -3.02
CA ARG A 108 -15.41 0.35 -3.51
C ARG A 108 -16.39 0.07 -2.36
N LEU A 109 -15.97 -0.70 -1.35
CA LEU A 109 -16.78 -0.98 -0.16
C LEU A 109 -17.02 0.28 0.67
N VAL A 110 -16.01 1.12 0.88
CA VAL A 110 -16.16 2.39 1.60
C VAL A 110 -17.10 3.33 0.85
N ASP A 111 -16.96 3.45 -0.47
CA ASP A 111 -17.85 4.26 -1.32
C ASP A 111 -19.30 3.79 -1.22
N GLU A 112 -19.56 2.48 -1.27
CA GLU A 112 -20.91 1.92 -1.22
C GLU A 112 -21.55 1.98 0.17
N ILE A 113 -20.79 1.77 1.24
CA ILE A 113 -21.32 1.68 2.59
C ILE A 113 -21.36 3.05 3.27
N VAL A 114 -20.26 3.80 3.19
CA VAL A 114 -20.11 5.06 3.94
C VAL A 114 -20.53 6.24 3.07
N ILE A 115 -19.93 6.39 1.89
CA ILE A 115 -20.16 7.61 1.08
C ILE A 115 -21.59 7.69 0.57
N ARG A 116 -22.19 6.58 0.11
CA ARG A 116 -23.61 6.62 -0.29
C ARG A 116 -24.54 6.97 0.86
N ALA A 117 -24.20 6.57 2.08
CA ALA A 117 -25.01 6.87 3.27
C ALA A 117 -24.85 8.33 3.72
N THR A 118 -23.63 8.87 3.67
CA THR A 118 -23.34 10.22 4.17
C THR A 118 -23.43 11.32 3.11
N SER A 119 -23.31 10.96 1.83
CA SER A 119 -23.31 11.89 0.69
C SER A 119 -23.89 11.24 -0.58
N PRO A 120 -25.21 10.96 -0.61
CA PRO A 120 -25.85 10.17 -1.69
C PRO A 120 -25.68 10.75 -3.10
N SER A 121 -25.60 12.08 -3.22
CA SER A 121 -25.43 12.79 -4.49
C SER A 121 -23.98 12.88 -4.96
N SER A 122 -23.03 12.45 -4.14
CA SER A 122 -21.62 12.60 -4.47
C SER A 122 -21.16 11.53 -5.45
N PRO A 123 -20.41 11.89 -6.51
CA PRO A 123 -19.88 10.90 -7.44
C PRO A 123 -18.96 9.91 -6.72
N LEU A 124 -19.09 8.64 -7.09
CA LEU A 124 -18.19 7.58 -6.64
C LEU A 124 -16.95 7.54 -7.52
N VAL A 125 -15.84 7.08 -6.94
CA VAL A 125 -14.58 7.00 -7.66
C VAL A 125 -14.45 5.63 -8.32
N ASP A 126 -14.15 5.60 -9.62
CA ASP A 126 -13.81 4.35 -10.32
C ASP A 126 -12.38 3.91 -9.97
N TRP A 127 -12.26 3.23 -8.84
CA TRP A 127 -11.00 2.69 -8.35
C TRP A 127 -10.44 1.58 -9.22
N VAL A 128 -11.29 0.79 -9.89
CA VAL A 128 -10.83 -0.32 -10.74
C VAL A 128 -10.07 0.21 -11.94
N SER A 129 -10.66 1.16 -12.67
CA SER A 129 -10.00 1.76 -13.83
C SER A 129 -8.75 2.54 -13.41
N ARG A 130 -8.81 3.25 -12.27
CA ARG A 130 -7.68 4.02 -11.76
C ARG A 130 -6.48 3.13 -11.40
N TYR A 131 -6.68 2.06 -10.65
CA TYR A 131 -5.60 1.15 -10.30
C TYR A 131 -5.05 0.40 -11.52
N LYS A 132 -5.90 -0.02 -12.46
CA LYS A 132 -5.44 -0.59 -13.74
C LYS A 132 -4.51 0.35 -14.51
N GLU A 133 -4.80 1.65 -14.52
CA GLU A 133 -3.95 2.64 -15.17
C GLU A 133 -2.63 2.85 -14.41
N ILE A 134 -2.66 2.85 -13.07
CA ILE A 134 -1.44 2.91 -12.24
C ILE A 134 -0.54 1.70 -12.51
N ASP A 135 -1.10 0.49 -12.49
CA ASP A 135 -0.36 -0.75 -12.75
C ASP A 135 0.23 -0.75 -14.17
N ARG A 136 -0.53 -0.27 -15.16
CA ARG A 136 -0.06 -0.12 -16.54
C ARG A 136 1.12 0.85 -16.63
N ARG A 137 1.05 1.99 -15.94
CA ARG A 137 2.14 2.99 -15.91
C ARG A 137 3.39 2.44 -15.25
N GLN A 138 3.23 1.81 -14.08
CA GLN A 138 4.34 1.18 -13.36
C GLN A 138 5.00 0.09 -14.22
N SER A 139 4.21 -0.75 -14.89
CA SER A 139 4.72 -1.79 -15.78
C SER A 139 5.49 -1.22 -16.98
N LYS A 140 5.02 -0.12 -17.58
CA LYS A 140 5.73 0.57 -18.67
C LYS A 140 7.04 1.19 -18.17
N GLN A 141 7.01 1.86 -17.02
CA GLN A 141 8.17 2.51 -16.45
C GLN A 141 9.25 1.49 -16.03
N ALA A 142 8.84 0.37 -15.43
CA ALA A 142 9.75 -0.72 -15.11
C ALA A 142 10.43 -1.30 -16.37
N LYS A 143 9.67 -1.52 -17.45
CA LYS A 143 10.24 -1.96 -18.73
C LYS A 143 11.22 -0.95 -19.32
N PHE A 144 10.91 0.34 -19.25
CA PHE A 144 11.78 1.40 -19.72
C PHE A 144 13.09 1.46 -18.94
N LEU A 145 13.02 1.45 -17.61
CA LEU A 145 14.21 1.43 -16.74
C LEU A 145 15.07 0.18 -16.96
N LEU A 146 14.44 -0.99 -17.15
CA LEU A 146 15.16 -2.22 -17.46
C LEU A 146 15.92 -2.10 -18.78
N LEU A 147 15.29 -1.53 -19.81
CA LEU A 147 15.89 -1.31 -21.11
C LEU A 147 17.08 -0.33 -21.03
N ASP A 148 16.94 0.77 -20.29
CA ASP A 148 18.01 1.73 -20.06
C ASP A 148 19.21 1.08 -19.35
N HIS A 149 18.97 0.29 -18.30
CA HIS A 149 20.04 -0.44 -17.60
C HIS A 149 20.77 -1.43 -18.52
N VAL A 150 20.05 -2.15 -19.38
CA VAL A 150 20.65 -3.06 -20.37
C VAL A 150 21.51 -2.27 -21.37
N ILE A 151 21.02 -1.15 -21.89
CA ILE A 151 21.78 -0.30 -22.84
C ILE A 151 23.05 0.26 -22.17
N LEU A 152 22.97 0.71 -20.92
CA LEU A 152 24.12 1.18 -20.13
C LEU A 152 25.17 0.07 -19.95
N LEU A 153 24.76 -1.15 -19.63
CA LEU A 153 25.66 -2.30 -19.53
C LEU A 153 26.35 -2.61 -20.88
N PHE A 154 25.60 -2.61 -21.98
CA PHE A 154 26.18 -2.82 -23.32
C PHE A 154 27.20 -1.73 -23.69
N ARG A 155 26.94 -0.47 -23.35
CA ARG A 155 27.88 0.64 -23.56
C ARG A 155 29.12 0.50 -22.68
N ALA A 156 28.97 0.13 -21.41
CA ALA A 156 30.10 -0.11 -20.50
C ALA A 156 30.98 -1.28 -20.97
N CYS A 157 30.39 -2.41 -21.40
CA CYS A 157 31.12 -3.54 -21.97
C CYS A 157 31.88 -3.16 -23.25
N ARG A 158 31.25 -2.37 -24.16
CA ARG A 158 31.94 -1.89 -25.37
C ARG A 158 33.12 -0.97 -25.05
N PHE A 159 32.97 -0.09 -24.06
CA PHE A 159 34.06 0.80 -23.63
C PHE A 159 35.23 0.02 -23.02
N LEU A 160 34.96 -0.97 -22.16
CA LEU A 160 35.98 -1.85 -21.60
C LEU A 160 36.70 -2.67 -22.69
N SER A 161 35.97 -3.15 -23.70
CA SER A 161 36.57 -3.86 -24.84
C SER A 161 37.45 -2.97 -25.73
N LEU A 162 37.18 -1.66 -25.80
CA LEU A 162 38.00 -0.70 -26.54
C LEU A 162 39.24 -0.23 -25.75
N CYS A 163 39.18 -0.27 -24.42
CA CYS A 163 40.27 0.12 -23.52
C CYS A 163 41.24 -1.03 -23.19
N ALA A 164 40.85 -2.29 -23.43
CA ALA A 164 41.73 -3.44 -23.31
C ALA A 164 42.81 -3.42 -24.41
N ARG A 165 43.95 -2.78 -24.15
CA ARG A 165 45.14 -2.91 -25.00
C ARG A 165 45.67 -4.34 -24.87
N PRO A 166 46.07 -5.01 -25.97
CA PRO A 166 46.77 -6.28 -25.86
C PRO A 166 48.08 -6.05 -25.12
N ILE A 167 48.29 -6.80 -24.03
CA ILE A 167 49.60 -6.91 -23.39
C ILE A 167 50.46 -7.68 -24.39
N ALA A 168 51.35 -6.97 -25.09
CA ALA A 168 52.36 -7.61 -25.92
C ALA A 168 53.32 -8.36 -25.00
N VAL A 169 53.18 -9.69 -24.95
CA VAL A 169 54.17 -10.56 -24.33
C VAL A 169 55.39 -10.55 -25.23
N HIS A 170 56.43 -9.82 -24.84
CA HIS A 170 57.72 -9.91 -25.49
C HIS A 170 58.30 -11.30 -25.20
N HIS A 171 58.25 -12.19 -26.19
CA HIS A 171 59.09 -13.38 -26.22
C HIS A 171 60.54 -12.92 -26.40
N THR A 172 61.36 -13.12 -25.37
CA THR A 172 62.81 -13.09 -25.51
C THR A 172 63.24 -14.46 -26.04
N ASP A 173 63.52 -14.53 -27.33
CA ASP A 173 64.27 -15.65 -27.90
C ASP A 173 65.74 -15.53 -27.48
N ASN A 174 66.28 -16.67 -27.05
CA ASN A 174 67.61 -16.87 -26.48
C ASN A 174 68.73 -16.70 -27.53
#